data_AF-A0A359AWE8-F1
#
_entry.id   AF-A0A359AWE8-F1
#
_cell.length_a   1.000
_cell.length_b   1.000
_cell.length_c   1.000
_cell.angle_alpha   90.00
_cell.angle_beta   90.00
_cell.angle_gamma   90.00
#
_symmetry.space_group_name_H-M   'P 1'
#
loop_
_entity.id
_entity.type
_entity.pdbx_description
1 polymer ?
#
loop_
_entity_poly.entity_id
_entity_poly.type
_entity_poly.pdbx_seq_one_letter_code
_entity_poly.pdbx_strand_id
1 'polypeptide(L)'
;SLQEIVVVGYGTQAQKDITGSVAVVDTKELLASTGSSATQQLQGKTPGVYIGQTGSPGSATMVRIRGINTVNDNGPLYVIDGVSTRNQNLSSLNPNDIESMQVLKDASSAAIYGAQA
;
A
#
# COMPACT_ATOMS: atom_id res chain seq x y z
N SER A 1 13.95 -21.78 1.09
CA SER A 1 12.92 -20.80 1.50
C SER A 1 13.53 -19.42 1.40
N LEU A 2 12.92 -18.50 0.65
CA LEU A 2 13.34 -17.09 0.70
C LEU A 2 12.80 -16.47 1.99
N GLN A 3 13.66 -15.76 2.72
CA GLN A 3 13.23 -14.94 3.85
C GLN A 3 12.68 -13.64 3.30
N GLU A 4 11.37 -13.44 3.42
CA GLU A 4 10.72 -12.21 3.02
C GLU A 4 10.90 -11.17 4.14
N ILE A 5 11.65 -10.12 3.81
CA ILE A 5 11.92 -8.99 4.70
C ILE A 5 10.86 -7.93 4.46
N VAL A 6 10.26 -7.43 5.54
CA VAL A 6 9.26 -6.37 5.53
C VAL A 6 9.85 -5.16 6.21
N VAL A 7 9.75 -4.01 5.54
CA VAL A 7 10.09 -2.72 6.14
C VAL A 7 8.86 -2.22 6.89
N VAL A 8 8.97 -2.09 8.21
CA VAL A 8 7.89 -1.56 9.05
C VAL A 8 8.44 -0.49 9.98
N GLY A 9 7.82 0.69 9.93
CA GLY A 9 8.30 1.89 10.59
C GLY A 9 9.65 2.32 10.02
N TYR A 10 10.64 2.37 10.91
CA TYR A 10 12.03 2.75 10.62
C TYR A 10 12.99 1.56 10.65
N GLY A 11 12.48 0.32 10.67
CA GLY A 11 13.29 -0.89 10.77
C GLY A 11 12.82 -2.02 9.83
N THR A 12 13.64 -3.06 9.73
CA THR A 12 13.35 -4.27 8.96
C THR A 12 13.02 -5.43 9.90
N GLN A 13 11.93 -6.14 9.63
CA GLN A 13 11.55 -7.36 10.36
C GLN A 13 11.23 -8.48 9.37
N ALA A 14 11.44 -9.73 9.76
CA ALA A 14 10.95 -10.83 8.95
C ALA A 14 9.42 -10.85 9.01
N GLN A 15 8.76 -11.12 7.88
CA GLN A 15 7.30 -11.13 7.81
C GLN A 15 6.66 -12.03 8.89
N LYS A 16 7.29 -13.18 9.16
CA LYS A 16 6.86 -14.16 10.19
C LYS A 16 6.87 -13.63 11.63
N ASP A 17 7.64 -12.59 11.90
CA ASP A 17 7.84 -12.06 13.25
C ASP A 17 6.91 -10.86 13.53
N ILE A 18 6.17 -10.38 12.50
CA ILE A 18 5.23 -9.28 12.64
C ILE A 18 3.89 -9.81 13.16
N THR A 19 3.47 -9.31 14.31
CA THR A 19 2.12 -9.55 14.85
C THR A 19 1.11 -8.65 14.14
N GLY A 20 0.46 -9.18 13.10
CA GLY A 20 -0.58 -8.47 12.37
C GLY A 20 -0.76 -8.97 10.94
N SER A 21 -1.60 -8.28 10.18
CA SER A 21 -1.97 -8.58 8.81
C SER A 21 -1.22 -7.65 7.89
N VAL A 22 -0.03 -8.08 7.49
CA VAL A 22 0.78 -7.43 6.48
C VAL A 22 0.74 -8.27 5.21
N ALA A 23 0.50 -7.64 4.07
CA ALA A 23 0.72 -8.26 2.77
C ALA A 23 1.94 -7.65 2.11
N VAL A 24 2.83 -8.50 1.61
CA VAL A 24 3.94 -8.09 0.76
C VAL A 24 3.47 -8.24 -0.67
N VAL A 25 3.67 -7.20 -1.46
CA VAL A 25 3.29 -7.16 -2.87
C VAL A 25 4.50 -7.59 -3.68
N ASP A 26 4.33 -8.61 -4.53
CA ASP A 26 5.36 -8.96 -5.50
C ASP A 26 5.46 -7.85 -6.55
N THR A 27 6.57 -7.12 -6.54
CA THR A 27 6.80 -6.01 -7.46
C THR A 27 6.92 -6.48 -8.92
N LYS A 28 7.33 -7.73 -9.18
CA LYS A 28 7.34 -8.28 -10.54
C LYS A 28 5.92 -8.48 -11.05
N GLU A 29 5.02 -8.98 -10.21
CA GLU A 29 3.61 -9.11 -10.57
C GLU A 29 2.90 -7.76 -10.69
N LEU A 30 3.34 -6.78 -9.90
CA LEU A 30 2.86 -5.40 -9.97
C LEU A 30 3.24 -4.78 -11.33
N LEU A 31 4.51 -4.90 -11.73
CA LEU A 31 5.04 -4.36 -12.99
C LEU A 31 4.49 -5.08 -14.23
N ALA A 32 4.09 -6.35 -14.10
CA ALA A 32 3.42 -7.09 -15.16
C ALA A 32 1.97 -6.60 -15.42
N SER A 33 1.41 -5.77 -14.54
CA SER A 33 0.05 -5.26 -14.65
C SER A 33 -0.01 -3.98 -15.52
N THR A 34 -1.03 -3.87 -16.36
CA THR A 34 -1.27 -2.70 -17.19
C THR A 34 -2.00 -1.62 -16.39
N GLY A 35 -1.25 -0.73 -15.74
CA GLY A 35 -1.79 0.42 -15.02
C GLY A 35 -0.89 1.64 -15.24
N SER A 36 -1.49 2.83 -15.21
CA SER A 36 -0.76 4.10 -15.36
C SER A 36 -0.11 4.58 -14.05
N SER A 37 -0.36 3.88 -12.94
CA SER A 37 0.23 4.16 -11.62
C SER A 37 0.35 2.88 -10.79
N ALA A 38 1.20 2.92 -9.77
CA ALA A 38 1.42 1.79 -8.87
C ALA A 38 0.13 1.36 -8.15
N THR A 39 -0.73 2.31 -7.80
CA THR A 39 -2.04 2.00 -7.18
C THR A 39 -2.99 1.28 -8.13
N GLN A 40 -3.01 1.62 -9.42
CA GLN A 40 -3.81 0.90 -10.40
C GLN A 40 -3.25 -0.52 -10.60
N GLN A 41 -1.92 -0.66 -10.67
CA GLN A 41 -1.28 -1.95 -10.81
C GLN A 41 -1.51 -2.88 -9.61
N LEU A 42 -1.69 -2.32 -8.41
CA LEU A 42 -2.00 -3.06 -7.18
C LEU A 42 -3.38 -3.72 -7.21
N GLN A 43 -4.26 -3.30 -8.13
CA GLN A 43 -5.62 -3.83 -8.22
C GLN A 43 -5.60 -5.35 -8.41
N GLY A 44 -6.23 -6.07 -7.48
CA GLY A 44 -6.30 -7.54 -7.51
C GLY A 44 -5.02 -8.25 -7.10
N LYS A 45 -3.94 -7.53 -6.77
CA LYS A 45 -2.65 -8.12 -6.33
C LYS A 45 -2.56 -8.31 -4.82
N THR A 46 -3.43 -7.67 -4.04
CA THR A 46 -3.46 -7.80 -2.59
C THR A 46 -4.87 -8.00 -2.07
N PRO A 47 -5.15 -9.10 -1.32
CA PRO A 47 -6.46 -9.33 -0.73
C PRO A 47 -6.87 -8.21 0.22
N GLY A 48 -8.13 -7.79 0.17
CA GLY A 48 -8.67 -6.76 1.06
C GLY A 48 -8.20 -5.34 0.75
N VAL A 49 -7.51 -5.13 -0.39
CA VAL A 49 -7.25 -3.81 -0.96
C VAL A 49 -8.19 -3.59 -2.14
N TYR A 50 -8.98 -2.53 -2.06
CA TYR A 50 -9.87 -2.11 -3.13
C TYR A 50 -9.32 -0.85 -3.77
N ILE A 51 -9.23 -0.86 -5.11
CA ILE A 51 -8.81 0.27 -5.92
C ILE A 51 -10.00 0.67 -6.79
N GLY A 52 -10.52 1.88 -6.59
CA GLY A 52 -11.53 2.50 -7.43
C GLY A 52 -10.91 3.55 -8.35
N GLN A 53 -11.36 3.61 -9.60
CA GLN A 53 -10.97 4.65 -10.56
C GLN A 53 -12.15 5.57 -10.81
N THR A 54 -11.90 6.87 -10.82
CA THR A 54 -12.83 7.83 -11.44
C THR A 54 -12.46 7.85 -12.92
N GLY A 55 -13.42 7.63 -13.82
CA GLY A 55 -13.21 7.19 -15.21
C GLY A 55 -12.47 8.12 -16.18
N SER A 56 -11.57 8.98 -15.70
CA SER A 56 -10.71 9.83 -16.53
C SER A 56 -9.23 9.42 -16.38
N PRO A 57 -8.46 9.35 -17.47
CA PRO A 57 -7.02 9.11 -17.42
C PRO A 57 -6.30 10.14 -16.54
N GLY A 58 -5.39 9.69 -15.68
CA GLY A 58 -4.62 10.56 -14.77
C GLY A 58 -5.38 11.04 -13.52
N SER A 59 -6.66 10.72 -13.38
CA SER A 59 -7.40 11.00 -12.15
C SER A 59 -6.87 10.19 -10.97
N ALA A 60 -6.99 10.77 -9.78
CA ALA A 60 -6.64 10.10 -8.54
C ALA A 60 -7.43 8.78 -8.39
N THR A 61 -6.72 7.74 -7.96
CA THR A 61 -7.30 6.46 -7.57
C THR A 61 -7.81 6.53 -6.14
N MET A 62 -8.98 5.97 -5.89
CA MET A 62 -9.47 5.76 -4.54
C MET A 62 -8.95 4.41 -4.04
N VAL A 63 -8.11 4.42 -3.00
CA VAL A 63 -7.63 3.19 -2.35
C VAL A 63 -8.39 2.98 -1.05
N ARG A 64 -8.80 1.75 -0.77
CA ARG A 64 -9.45 1.35 0.49
C ARG A 64 -8.88 0.03 0.98
N ILE A 65 -8.61 -0.06 2.28
CA ILE A 65 -8.10 -1.27 2.93
C ILE A 65 -9.17 -1.78 3.89
N ARG A 66 -9.59 -3.04 3.70
CA ARG A 66 -10.65 -3.70 4.48
C ARG A 66 -11.98 -2.92 4.53
N GLY A 67 -12.38 -2.32 3.40
CA GLY A 67 -13.69 -1.68 3.26
C GLY A 67 -13.77 -0.27 3.87
N ILE A 68 -14.99 0.21 4.12
CA ILE A 68 -15.28 1.54 4.66
C ILE A 68 -15.43 1.40 6.18
N ASN A 69 -14.43 1.83 6.95
CA ASN A 69 -14.47 1.76 8.42
C ASN A 69 -14.80 3.11 9.08
N THR A 70 -14.91 4.20 8.30
CA THR A 70 -15.18 5.56 8.79
C THR A 70 -16.22 6.26 7.91
N VAL A 71 -16.95 7.22 8.47
CA VAL A 71 -18.00 7.95 7.71
C VAL A 71 -17.40 9.12 6.91
N ASN A 72 -16.19 9.59 7.29
CA ASN A 72 -15.41 10.65 6.65
C ASN A 72 -14.10 10.07 6.07
N ASP A 73 -13.25 10.92 5.46
CA ASP A 73 -11.97 10.61 4.78
C ASP A 73 -11.37 9.23 5.14
N ASN A 74 -11.43 8.32 4.18
CA ASN A 74 -11.11 6.90 4.34
C ASN A 74 -9.88 6.47 3.54
N GLY A 75 -9.09 7.43 3.02
CA GLY A 75 -7.86 7.11 2.31
C GLY A 75 -6.83 6.47 3.25
N PRO A 76 -6.01 5.52 2.77
CA PRO A 76 -4.92 4.99 3.58
C PRO A 76 -3.84 6.04 3.80
N LEU A 77 -3.01 5.84 4.83
CA LEU A 77 -1.74 6.54 4.97
C LEU A 77 -0.71 5.88 4.05
N TYR A 78 -0.12 6.67 3.16
CA TYR A 78 1.01 6.23 2.35
C TYR A 78 2.32 6.58 3.04
N VAL A 79 3.29 5.67 3.00
CA VAL A 79 4.65 5.90 3.48
C VAL A 79 5.60 5.59 2.33
N ILE A 80 6.31 6.61 1.86
CA ILE A 80 7.27 6.51 0.75
C ILE A 80 8.63 6.90 1.31
N ASP A 81 9.59 5.98 1.31
CA ASP A 81 10.94 6.19 1.87
C ASP A 81 10.93 6.78 3.30
N GLY A 82 9.98 6.34 4.12
CA GLY A 82 9.82 6.79 5.51
C GLY A 82 9.03 8.10 5.68
N VAL A 83 8.65 8.78 4.59
CA VAL A 83 7.84 10.00 4.64
C VAL A 83 6.35 9.66 4.50
N SER A 84 5.57 10.00 5.53
CA SER A 84 4.14 9.73 5.58
C SER A 84 3.31 10.83 4.90
N THR A 85 2.30 10.44 4.14
CA THR A 85 1.40 11.36 3.45
C THR A 85 0.04 10.72 3.18
N ARG A 86 -1.02 11.51 3.34
CA ARG A 86 -2.38 11.13 2.91
C ARG A 86 -2.78 11.73 1.57
N ASN A 87 -1.99 12.69 1.11
CA ASN A 87 -2.35 13.57 0.02
C ASN A 87 -1.34 13.40 -1.10
N GLN A 88 -1.23 12.18 -1.61
CA GLN A 88 -0.47 11.94 -2.83
C GLN A 88 -1.37 11.23 -3.82
N ASN A 89 -1.59 11.93 -4.92
CA ASN A 89 -1.83 11.28 -6.17
C ASN A 89 -0.60 10.40 -6.48
N LEU A 90 -0.66 9.11 -6.11
CA LEU A 90 0.40 8.13 -6.42
C LEU A 90 0.61 7.92 -7.92
N SER A 91 -0.12 8.63 -8.79
CA SER A 91 0.13 8.66 -10.24
C SER A 91 1.43 9.37 -10.62
N SER A 92 2.06 10.13 -9.73
CA SER A 92 3.40 10.70 -9.97
C SER A 92 4.54 9.73 -9.65
N LEU A 93 4.27 8.64 -8.94
CA LEU A 93 5.26 7.63 -8.60
C LEU A 93 5.40 6.65 -9.77
N ASN A 94 6.61 6.58 -10.33
CA ASN A 94 6.93 5.60 -11.36
C ASN A 94 7.01 4.21 -10.72
N PRO A 95 6.20 3.23 -11.16
CA PRO A 95 6.21 1.89 -10.56
C PRO A 95 7.55 1.16 -10.69
N ASN A 96 8.34 1.49 -11.72
CA ASN A 96 9.65 0.86 -11.94
C ASN A 96 10.68 1.23 -10.86
N ASP A 97 10.44 2.32 -10.12
CA ASP A 97 11.33 2.77 -9.04
C ASP A 97 10.93 2.14 -7.69
N ILE A 98 9.90 1.29 -7.65
CA ILE A 98 9.43 0.60 -6.45
C ILE A 98 10.20 -0.70 -6.27
N GLU A 99 11.13 -0.70 -5.31
CA GLU A 99 11.85 -1.91 -4.92
C GLU A 99 10.94 -2.91 -4.18
N SER A 100 10.16 -2.40 -3.22
CA SER A 100 9.25 -3.22 -2.42
C SER A 100 8.01 -2.44 -2.01
N MET A 101 6.89 -3.15 -1.83
CA MET A 101 5.65 -2.57 -1.36
C MET A 101 5.02 -3.49 -0.32
N GLN A 102 4.68 -2.93 0.83
CA GLN A 102 3.98 -3.64 1.89
C GLN A 102 2.69 -2.91 2.24
N VAL A 103 1.63 -3.69 2.45
CA VAL A 103 0.31 -3.19 2.83
C VAL A 103 -0.01 -3.69 4.23
N LEU A 104 -0.03 -2.77 5.18
CA LEU A 104 -0.42 -3.01 6.56
C LEU A 104 -1.93 -2.83 6.67
N LYS A 105 -2.65 -3.88 7.09
CA LYS A 105 -4.12 -3.94 7.00
C LYS A 105 -4.83 -3.87 8.35
N ASP A 106 -4.10 -3.98 9.45
CA ASP A 106 -4.67 -3.90 10.79
C ASP A 106 -3.98 -2.85 11.66
N ALA A 107 -4.70 -2.45 12.70
CA ALA A 107 -4.24 -1.43 13.63
C ALA A 107 -2.95 -1.84 14.37
N SER A 108 -2.75 -3.14 14.66
CA SER A 108 -1.55 -3.59 15.38
C SER A 108 -0.28 -3.47 14.55
N SER A 109 -0.33 -3.81 13.26
CA SER A 109 0.82 -3.61 12.36
C SER A 109 1.03 -2.13 12.06
N ALA A 110 -0.07 -1.37 11.87
CA ALA A 110 -0.02 0.04 11.51
C ALA A 110 0.31 0.98 12.69
N ALA A 111 0.15 0.54 13.94
CA ALA A 111 0.34 1.36 15.15
C ALA A 111 1.70 2.06 15.25
N ILE A 112 2.74 1.50 14.62
CA ILE A 112 4.08 2.10 14.56
C ILE A 112 4.07 3.46 13.86
N TYR A 113 3.11 3.68 12.95
CA TYR A 113 2.92 4.95 12.22
C TYR A 113 1.93 5.90 12.89
N GLY A 114 1.45 5.57 14.11
CA GLY A 114 0.64 6.43 14.96
C GLY A 114 -0.87 6.43 14.63
N ALA A 115 -1.63 7.30 15.32
CA ALA A 115 -3.10 7.38 15.27
C ALA A 115 -3.68 7.79 13.89
N GLN A 116 -2.82 7.98 12.90
CA GLN A 116 -3.17 8.37 11.55
C GLN A 116 -3.16 7.18 10.56
N ALA A 117 -2.76 6.00 11.01
CA ALA A 117 -2.63 4.79 10.20
C ALA A 117 -3.86 3.87 10.28
#